data_AF-A0A3D1MEM6-F1
#
_entry.id   AF-A0A3D1MEM6-F1
#
_cell.length_a   1.000
_cell.length_b   1.000
_cell.length_c   1.000
_cell.angle_alpha   90.00
_cell.angle_beta   90.00
_cell.angle_gamma   90.00
#
_symmetry.space_group_name_H-M   'P 1'
#
loop_
_entity.id
_entity.type
_entity.pdbx_description
1 polymer ?
#
loop_
_entity_poly.entity_id
_entity_poly.type
_entity_poly.pdbx_seq_one_letter_code
_entity_poly.pdbx_strand_id
1 'polypeptide(L)'
;MPTRSSSSYPFIAQGILVFILSFIGFFSASAQRESLNTEYDLFTGYADLDDEKSSTANMGIPILYLLDTINLPFIDDFSSDRSTAQSSSISSDTLSYVTGDCLYSLSGIELSFESMHTDTAWSYSYDLVAGQLDSLPLPAQTIIQWDNTGCQFTSLDTLFLWPEYYRYTYDSLGIVLDSSLVVGDTTLSITSLVVQRYASSVVWQNNGAYVNATYPIFPPSIGCATLDGLNASGLPYDKSNTETYGVADYLTSSPINLEGLSNDSNVYLSFFYQPTGRGNFPDAEDSLVVEFLNEATGQWVNVWSNAGIDSAGVPPFTQVYIEVRDTNLLAGPRYFY
;
A
#
# COMPACT_ATOMS: atom_id res chain seq x y z
N MET A 1 -29.19 60.60 28.16
CA MET A 1 -29.12 59.95 26.83
C MET A 1 -28.49 60.93 25.84
N PRO A 2 -27.30 60.64 25.30
CA PRO A 2 -26.78 61.30 24.10
C PRO A 2 -26.91 60.39 22.88
N THR A 3 -27.27 60.96 21.73
CA THR A 3 -27.30 60.25 20.43
C THR A 3 -25.90 60.11 19.84
N ARG A 4 -25.48 58.89 19.47
CA ARG A 4 -24.22 58.66 18.73
C ARG A 4 -24.49 58.72 17.22
N SER A 5 -23.65 59.46 16.50
CA SER A 5 -23.72 59.60 15.05
C SER A 5 -23.27 58.35 14.29
N SER A 6 -23.86 58.14 13.11
CA SER A 6 -23.45 57.11 12.16
C SER A 6 -22.38 57.65 11.19
N SER A 7 -21.14 57.19 11.33
CA SER A 7 -20.07 57.39 10.34
C SER A 7 -19.70 56.05 9.71
N SER A 8 -20.27 55.76 8.54
CA SER A 8 -19.94 54.57 7.75
C SER A 8 -18.61 54.75 7.01
N TYR A 9 -17.64 53.89 7.32
CA TYR A 9 -16.42 53.74 6.52
C TYR A 9 -16.53 52.47 5.66
N PRO A 10 -15.99 52.45 4.43
CA PRO A 10 -16.16 51.33 3.50
C PRO A 10 -15.37 50.10 3.93
N PHE A 11 -15.92 48.92 3.62
CA PHE A 11 -15.18 47.65 3.70
C PHE A 11 -14.03 47.66 2.70
N ILE A 12 -12.79 47.62 3.19
CA ILE A 12 -11.61 47.23 2.40
C ILE A 12 -11.23 45.83 2.87
N ALA A 13 -11.35 44.86 1.97
CA ALA A 13 -11.04 43.47 2.27
C ALA A 13 -9.53 43.23 2.26
N GLN A 14 -8.89 43.36 3.43
CA GLN A 14 -7.57 42.80 3.72
C GLN A 14 -7.66 42.01 5.02
N GLY A 15 -7.68 40.67 4.91
CA GLY A 15 -7.61 39.77 6.07
C GLY A 15 -6.22 39.82 6.72
N ILE A 16 -6.17 39.61 8.03
CA ILE A 16 -4.97 39.78 8.87
C ILE A 16 -4.86 38.59 9.83
N LEU A 17 -3.61 38.10 10.04
CA LEU A 17 -3.20 37.02 10.97
C LEU A 17 -3.68 35.59 10.59
N VAL A 18 -3.01 34.48 10.97
CA VAL A 18 -2.01 34.24 12.04
C VAL A 18 -0.76 33.45 11.53
N PHE A 19 0.35 33.60 12.27
CA PHE A 19 1.65 32.87 12.29
C PHE A 19 1.55 31.31 12.35
N ILE A 20 2.61 30.48 12.15
CA ILE A 20 3.91 30.42 12.88
C ILE A 20 5.01 29.57 12.16
N LEU A 21 6.30 29.67 12.58
CA LEU A 21 7.46 28.81 12.20
C LEU A 21 7.82 27.90 13.43
N SER A 22 8.53 26.75 13.42
CA SER A 22 9.84 26.32 12.84
C SER A 22 10.04 24.78 13.11
N PHE A 23 10.91 23.98 12.45
CA PHE A 23 12.36 23.71 12.73
C PHE A 23 12.74 23.66 14.24
N ILE A 24 13.58 22.76 14.82
CA ILE A 24 14.60 21.73 14.42
C ILE A 24 14.65 20.65 15.57
N GLY A 25 15.12 19.38 15.50
CA GLY A 25 15.64 18.46 14.46
C GLY A 25 17.02 17.78 14.80
N PHE A 26 17.29 16.57 14.25
CA PHE A 26 18.54 15.74 14.23
C PHE A 26 18.78 14.61 15.27
N PHE A 27 19.01 13.39 14.74
CA PHE A 27 19.62 12.21 15.40
C PHE A 27 21.13 12.08 15.17
N SER A 28 21.79 11.22 15.97
CA SER A 28 22.93 10.40 15.52
C SER A 28 22.46 9.03 15.03
N ALA A 29 22.88 8.57 13.85
CA ALA A 29 22.33 7.38 13.22
C ALA A 29 23.13 6.08 13.46
N SER A 30 22.40 4.97 13.63
CA SER A 30 22.81 3.61 13.29
C SER A 30 21.59 2.85 12.76
N ALA A 31 21.79 1.94 11.79
CA ALA A 31 20.69 1.45 10.96
C ALA A 31 20.06 0.14 11.47
N GLN A 32 18.72 0.08 11.37
CA GLN A 32 18.03 -1.11 10.90
C GLN A 32 17.15 -0.70 9.69
N ARG A 33 17.11 -1.56 8.68
CA ARG A 33 16.33 -1.33 7.45
C ARG A 33 15.38 -2.52 7.30
N GLU A 34 14.27 -2.44 8.00
CA GLU A 34 13.30 -3.53 8.04
C GLU A 34 12.49 -3.58 6.75
N SER A 35 12.06 -4.80 6.41
CA SER A 35 11.37 -5.11 5.16
C SER A 35 9.95 -4.58 5.17
N LEU A 36 9.47 -4.14 4.00
CA LEU A 36 8.02 -4.12 3.79
C LEU A 36 7.51 -5.56 3.92
N ASN A 37 6.54 -5.74 4.82
CA ASN A 37 5.68 -6.91 4.98
C ASN A 37 6.44 -8.25 5.08
N THR A 38 7.00 -8.53 6.26
CA THR A 38 7.53 -9.86 6.63
C THR A 38 6.86 -10.49 7.86
N GLU A 39 5.64 -10.10 8.23
CA GLU A 39 4.68 -10.99 8.93
C GLU A 39 3.33 -11.08 8.19
N TYR A 40 3.34 -11.76 7.04
CA TYR A 40 2.24 -12.66 6.68
C TYR A 40 2.73 -14.11 6.71
N ASP A 41 3.44 -14.47 7.78
CA ASP A 41 4.14 -15.74 7.89
C ASP A 41 3.16 -16.88 8.19
N LEU A 42 2.79 -17.60 7.13
CA LEU A 42 1.96 -18.79 7.19
C LEU A 42 2.81 -20.02 7.55
N PHE A 43 3.51 -19.90 8.68
CA PHE A 43 4.62 -20.73 9.15
C PHE A 43 4.25 -22.23 9.26
N THR A 44 4.75 -23.07 8.35
CA THR A 44 4.69 -24.53 8.51
C THR A 44 5.81 -25.02 9.43
N GLY A 45 5.57 -24.92 10.75
CA GLY A 45 6.57 -25.19 11.79
C GLY A 45 6.14 -24.60 13.13
N TYR A 46 7.10 -24.31 14.03
CA TYR A 46 6.79 -23.92 15.42
C TYR A 46 7.82 -22.93 15.99
N ALA A 47 7.44 -21.66 16.05
CA ALA A 47 8.01 -20.59 16.90
C ALA A 47 6.94 -19.49 17.02
N ASP A 48 6.89 -18.80 18.15
CA ASP A 48 5.84 -17.79 18.40
C ASP A 48 6.11 -16.50 17.60
N LEU A 49 5.17 -16.12 16.74
CA LEU A 49 5.08 -14.83 16.04
C LEU A 49 3.67 -14.28 16.29
N ASP A 50 3.56 -13.16 17.00
CA ASP A 50 2.31 -12.73 17.66
C ASP A 50 2.20 -11.18 17.76
N ASP A 51 3.04 -10.45 17.00
CA ASP A 51 3.27 -9.01 17.19
C ASP A 51 2.83 -8.10 15.99
N GLU A 52 2.52 -8.62 14.79
CA GLU A 52 1.84 -7.84 13.72
C GLU A 52 0.30 -7.83 13.81
N LYS A 53 -0.31 -6.72 13.38
CA LYS A 53 -1.75 -6.40 13.58
C LYS A 53 -2.69 -6.93 12.48
N SER A 54 -2.43 -8.12 11.93
CA SER A 54 -3.30 -8.74 10.91
C SER A 54 -3.29 -10.27 10.94
N SER A 55 -4.38 -10.89 11.39
CA SER A 55 -4.57 -12.34 11.30
C SER A 55 -5.56 -12.73 10.20
N THR A 56 -5.06 -13.37 9.13
CA THR A 56 -5.90 -14.18 8.24
C THR A 56 -5.28 -15.57 8.02
N ALA A 57 -6.13 -16.58 7.82
CA ALA A 57 -5.76 -17.98 7.94
C ALA A 57 -5.12 -18.55 6.67
N ASN A 58 -4.32 -19.60 6.83
CA ASN A 58 -3.53 -20.22 5.76
C ASN A 58 -4.39 -20.80 4.63
N MET A 59 -4.53 -20.03 3.54
CA MET A 59 -4.80 -20.53 2.21
C MET A 59 -3.48 -20.49 1.44
N GLY A 60 -3.04 -21.63 0.88
CA GLY A 60 -1.76 -21.75 0.14
C GLY A 60 -1.77 -21.10 -1.25
N ILE A 61 -2.34 -19.90 -1.35
CA ILE A 61 -2.48 -19.07 -2.55
C ILE A 61 -2.21 -17.63 -2.09
N PRO A 62 -1.25 -16.89 -2.69
CA PRO A 62 -0.96 -15.51 -2.29
C PRO A 62 -2.20 -14.61 -2.46
N ILE A 63 -2.40 -13.71 -1.50
CA ILE A 63 -3.49 -12.73 -1.50
C ILE A 63 -2.88 -11.34 -1.71
N LEU A 64 -3.25 -10.66 -2.80
CA LEU A 64 -2.92 -9.26 -2.99
C LEU A 64 -4.06 -8.38 -2.49
N TYR A 65 -3.79 -7.63 -1.42
CA TYR A 65 -4.67 -6.59 -0.91
C TYR A 65 -4.42 -5.28 -1.66
N LEU A 66 -5.48 -4.71 -2.23
CA LEU A 66 -5.45 -3.40 -2.89
C LEU A 66 -6.30 -2.38 -2.12
N LEU A 67 -5.74 -1.19 -1.95
CA LEU A 67 -6.43 0.00 -1.43
C LEU A 67 -7.01 0.81 -2.59
N ASP A 68 -7.92 1.74 -2.27
CA ASP A 68 -8.40 2.75 -3.24
C ASP A 68 -7.58 4.03 -3.12
N THR A 69 -7.63 4.87 -4.15
CA THR A 69 -6.82 6.10 -4.25
C THR A 69 -7.56 7.29 -3.66
N ILE A 70 -6.96 7.94 -2.65
CA ILE A 70 -7.47 9.15 -2.01
C ILE A 70 -7.37 10.32 -3.00
N ASN A 71 -8.48 11.03 -3.23
CA ASN A 71 -8.48 12.21 -4.09
C ASN A 71 -8.42 13.51 -3.24
N LEU A 72 -7.68 14.52 -3.73
CA LEU A 72 -7.55 15.80 -3.05
C LEU A 72 -8.76 16.74 -3.30
N PRO A 73 -9.13 17.61 -2.33
CA PRO A 73 -8.58 17.70 -0.98
C PRO A 73 -9.12 16.62 -0.05
N PHE A 74 -8.25 16.08 0.80
CA PHE A 74 -8.56 15.08 1.81
C PHE A 74 -8.29 15.62 3.22
N ILE A 75 -9.12 15.21 4.18
CA ILE A 75 -8.98 15.51 5.61
C ILE A 75 -9.40 14.25 6.38
N ASP A 76 -8.63 13.90 7.40
CA ASP A 76 -9.06 13.01 8.48
C ASP A 76 -9.07 13.79 9.80
N ASP A 77 -10.08 13.56 10.64
CA ASP A 77 -10.22 14.17 11.97
C ASP A 77 -10.08 13.13 13.10
N PHE A 78 -9.82 11.87 12.73
CA PHE A 78 -9.68 10.70 13.59
C PHE A 78 -10.89 10.44 14.51
N SER A 79 -12.08 10.95 14.16
CA SER A 79 -13.35 10.65 14.86
C SER A 79 -13.78 9.17 14.77
N SER A 80 -13.21 8.44 13.80
CA SER A 80 -13.30 7.00 13.64
C SER A 80 -11.97 6.47 13.12
N ASP A 81 -11.62 5.24 13.48
CA ASP A 81 -10.47 4.54 12.90
C ASP A 81 -10.81 4.10 11.48
N ARG A 82 -9.93 4.46 10.53
CA ARG A 82 -10.05 4.22 9.09
C ARG A 82 -8.87 3.42 8.54
N SER A 83 -8.22 2.65 9.41
CA SER A 83 -7.18 1.68 9.05
C SER A 83 -7.74 0.41 8.42
N THR A 84 -6.86 -0.36 7.79
CA THR A 84 -7.10 -1.74 7.35
C THR A 84 -7.52 -2.67 8.48
N ALA A 85 -7.14 -2.41 9.74
CA ALA A 85 -7.47 -3.29 10.87
C ALA A 85 -8.93 -3.21 11.35
N GLN A 86 -9.65 -2.13 11.02
CA GLN A 86 -11.09 -1.99 11.32
C GLN A 86 -12.00 -2.25 10.11
N SER A 87 -11.42 -2.52 8.93
CA SER A 87 -12.17 -2.86 7.72
C SER A 87 -11.86 -4.29 7.31
N SER A 88 -12.88 -5.12 7.15
CA SER A 88 -12.73 -6.27 6.27
C SER A 88 -12.46 -5.78 4.85
N SER A 89 -11.58 -6.47 4.13
CA SER A 89 -11.52 -6.40 2.67
C SER A 89 -12.80 -6.99 2.07
N ILE A 90 -13.18 -6.50 0.89
CA ILE A 90 -14.18 -7.14 0.04
C ILE A 90 -13.51 -8.38 -0.57
N SER A 91 -13.88 -9.56 -0.07
CA SER A 91 -13.39 -10.82 -0.63
C SER A 91 -13.96 -11.04 -2.03
N SER A 92 -13.08 -11.31 -2.98
CA SER A 92 -13.45 -12.05 -4.18
C SER A 92 -12.75 -13.40 -4.10
N ASP A 93 -13.50 -14.50 -4.12
CA ASP A 93 -12.92 -15.85 -4.06
C ASP A 93 -12.36 -16.28 -5.44
N THR A 94 -11.96 -15.30 -6.25
CA THR A 94 -11.62 -15.44 -7.67
C THR A 94 -10.12 -15.56 -7.83
N LEU A 95 -9.64 -16.80 -7.90
CA LEU A 95 -8.27 -17.09 -8.31
C LEU A 95 -8.00 -16.49 -9.69
N SER A 96 -7.00 -15.61 -9.75
CA SER A 96 -6.63 -14.85 -10.93
C SER A 96 -5.21 -15.21 -11.37
N TYR A 97 -5.04 -15.57 -12.63
CA TYR A 97 -3.71 -15.70 -13.24
C TYR A 97 -3.25 -14.33 -13.71
N VAL A 98 -2.05 -13.91 -13.30
CA VAL A 98 -1.55 -12.55 -13.54
C VAL A 98 -0.10 -12.57 -14.05
N THR A 99 0.26 -11.58 -14.88
CA THR A 99 1.61 -11.38 -15.42
C THR A 99 1.97 -9.89 -15.43
N GLY A 100 3.25 -9.57 -15.19
CA GLY A 100 3.78 -8.20 -15.24
C GLY A 100 5.04 -8.03 -14.38
N ASP A 101 5.89 -7.07 -14.75
CA ASP A 101 7.20 -6.87 -14.12
C ASP A 101 7.11 -6.56 -12.62
N CYS A 102 6.01 -5.95 -12.18
CA CYS A 102 5.77 -5.59 -10.78
C CYS A 102 5.45 -6.78 -9.86
N LEU A 103 5.32 -8.00 -10.41
CA LEU A 103 5.32 -9.22 -9.61
C LEU A 103 6.70 -9.50 -9.01
N TYR A 104 7.79 -9.12 -9.68
CA TYR A 104 9.17 -9.32 -9.19
C TYR A 104 9.52 -8.47 -7.96
N SER A 105 8.73 -7.43 -7.66
CA SER A 105 8.88 -6.61 -6.44
C SER A 105 8.06 -7.12 -5.24
N LEU A 106 7.16 -8.08 -5.43
CA LEU A 106 6.32 -8.61 -4.36
C LEU A 106 7.01 -9.80 -3.66
N SER A 107 7.34 -9.61 -2.38
CA SER A 107 7.84 -10.68 -1.53
C SER A 107 6.80 -11.81 -1.38
N GLY A 108 7.26 -13.06 -1.27
CA GLY A 108 6.39 -14.22 -1.09
C GLY A 108 5.62 -14.71 -2.33
N ILE A 109 5.78 -14.08 -3.50
CA ILE A 109 5.19 -14.57 -4.75
C ILE A 109 6.16 -15.51 -5.48
N GLU A 110 5.73 -16.75 -5.71
CA GLU A 110 6.36 -17.64 -6.68
C GLU A 110 5.82 -17.38 -8.10
N LEU A 111 6.71 -17.41 -9.09
CA LEU A 111 6.41 -17.18 -10.51
C LEU A 111 6.72 -18.46 -11.32
N SER A 112 5.74 -18.97 -12.06
CA SER A 112 5.95 -19.97 -13.09
C SER A 112 6.36 -19.30 -14.40
N PHE A 113 7.35 -19.87 -15.10
CA PHE A 113 7.67 -19.49 -16.47
C PHE A 113 6.98 -20.46 -17.42
N GLU A 114 5.91 -20.02 -18.07
CA GLU A 114 5.06 -20.86 -18.91
C GLU A 114 5.15 -20.41 -20.38
N SER A 115 5.23 -21.37 -21.29
CA SER A 115 5.17 -21.12 -22.73
C SER A 115 3.77 -21.41 -23.25
N MET A 116 3.25 -20.49 -24.05
CA MET A 116 1.85 -20.44 -24.45
C MET A 116 1.73 -19.97 -25.91
N HIS A 117 0.55 -20.16 -26.49
CA HIS A 117 0.19 -19.71 -27.83
C HIS A 117 -0.73 -18.50 -27.77
N THR A 118 -0.48 -17.51 -28.63
CA THR A 118 -1.43 -16.41 -28.91
C THR A 118 -2.55 -16.81 -29.87
N ASP A 119 -2.41 -17.95 -30.56
CA ASP A 119 -3.47 -18.57 -31.36
C ASP A 119 -4.08 -19.80 -30.66
N THR A 120 -5.21 -20.28 -31.21
CA THR A 120 -5.98 -21.37 -30.60
C THR A 120 -5.21 -22.69 -30.66
N ALA A 121 -4.88 -23.26 -29.50
CA ALA A 121 -4.37 -24.63 -29.41
C ALA A 121 -5.48 -25.68 -29.63
N TRP A 122 -5.09 -26.88 -30.06
CA TRP A 122 -6.02 -27.94 -30.46
C TRP A 122 -5.70 -29.27 -29.79
N SER A 123 -6.76 -29.99 -29.44
CA SER A 123 -6.71 -31.43 -29.17
C SER A 123 -7.14 -32.19 -30.43
N TYR A 124 -6.43 -33.26 -30.77
CA TYR A 124 -6.68 -34.05 -31.97
C TYR A 124 -7.13 -35.47 -31.62
N SER A 125 -8.08 -35.99 -32.38
CA SER A 125 -8.54 -37.38 -32.28
C SER A 125 -8.79 -37.96 -33.66
N TYR A 126 -8.74 -39.28 -33.80
CA TYR A 126 -8.92 -39.95 -35.08
C TYR A 126 -10.26 -40.69 -35.12
N ASP A 127 -11.16 -40.29 -36.02
CA ASP A 127 -12.45 -40.96 -36.20
C ASP A 127 -12.27 -42.21 -37.09
N LEU A 128 -12.41 -43.38 -36.48
CA LEU A 128 -12.36 -44.69 -37.13
C LEU A 128 -13.54 -44.95 -38.10
N VAL A 129 -14.63 -44.19 -38.00
CA VAL A 129 -15.84 -44.33 -38.82
C VAL A 129 -15.78 -43.42 -40.05
N ALA A 130 -15.38 -42.16 -39.89
CA ALA A 130 -15.12 -41.26 -41.02
C ALA A 130 -13.77 -41.53 -41.71
N GLY A 131 -12.80 -42.15 -41.02
CA GLY A 131 -11.43 -42.31 -41.50
C GLY A 131 -10.68 -40.99 -41.62
N GLN A 132 -10.96 -40.04 -40.73
CA GLN A 132 -10.46 -38.66 -40.77
C GLN A 132 -9.90 -38.22 -39.40
N LEU A 133 -9.02 -37.21 -39.44
CA LEU A 133 -8.58 -36.50 -38.24
C LEU A 133 -9.64 -35.47 -37.84
N ASP A 134 -10.07 -35.51 -36.59
CA ASP A 134 -10.91 -34.49 -35.95
C ASP A 134 -10.07 -33.63 -34.99
N SER A 135 -10.50 -32.40 -34.76
CA SER A 135 -9.79 -31.38 -33.99
C SER A 135 -10.73 -30.51 -33.17
N LEU A 136 -10.63 -30.62 -31.85
CA LEU A 136 -11.42 -29.82 -30.90
C LEU A 136 -10.51 -28.72 -30.30
N PRO A 137 -10.90 -27.44 -30.37
CA PRO A 137 -10.09 -26.35 -29.82
C PRO A 137 -10.06 -26.45 -28.30
N LEU A 138 -8.89 -26.18 -27.72
CA LEU A 138 -8.72 -26.12 -26.27
C LEU A 138 -9.33 -24.80 -25.72
N PRO A 139 -9.77 -24.77 -24.45
CA PRO A 139 -10.16 -23.53 -23.80
C PRO A 139 -8.94 -22.60 -23.66
N ALA A 140 -9.16 -21.30 -23.86
CA ALA A 140 -8.15 -20.29 -23.53
C ALA A 140 -8.07 -20.11 -22.01
N GLN A 141 -6.85 -19.99 -21.49
CA GLN A 141 -6.61 -19.46 -20.15
C GLN A 141 -6.70 -17.94 -20.20
N THR A 142 -7.37 -17.35 -19.21
CA THR A 142 -7.48 -15.90 -19.05
C THR A 142 -6.39 -15.43 -18.10
N ILE A 143 -5.50 -14.55 -18.57
CA ILE A 143 -4.37 -14.01 -17.82
C ILE A 143 -4.47 -12.49 -17.82
N ILE A 144 -4.51 -11.88 -16.64
CA ILE A 144 -4.58 -10.42 -16.49
C ILE A 144 -3.15 -9.88 -16.58
N GLN A 145 -2.91 -8.98 -17.54
CA GLN A 145 -1.65 -8.25 -17.62
C GLN A 145 -1.74 -7.01 -16.73
N TRP A 146 -0.74 -6.80 -15.88
CA TRP A 146 -0.61 -5.60 -15.05
C TRP A 146 0.33 -4.57 -15.66
N ASP A 147 0.07 -3.30 -15.36
CA ASP A 147 0.93 -2.18 -15.75
C ASP A 147 2.30 -2.29 -15.03
N ASN A 148 3.38 -1.99 -15.74
CA ASN A 148 4.73 -1.91 -15.20
C ASN A 148 5.17 -0.48 -14.85
N THR A 149 4.31 0.51 -15.11
CA THR A 149 4.52 1.93 -14.74
C THR A 149 4.27 2.12 -13.25
N GLY A 150 5.32 2.27 -12.45
CA GLY A 150 5.22 2.61 -11.01
C GLY A 150 4.59 1.53 -10.12
N CYS A 151 4.35 0.33 -10.63
CA CYS A 151 3.78 -0.81 -9.90
C CYS A 151 2.44 -0.55 -9.19
N GLN A 152 1.51 0.04 -9.92
CA GLN A 152 0.19 0.44 -9.41
C GLN A 152 -0.85 -0.70 -9.36
N PHE A 153 -0.46 -1.92 -9.74
CA PHE A 153 -1.29 -3.14 -9.75
C PHE A 153 -2.66 -2.97 -10.44
N THR A 154 -2.68 -2.11 -11.45
CA THR A 154 -3.78 -1.86 -12.38
C THR A 154 -3.77 -2.89 -13.51
N SER A 155 -4.96 -3.32 -13.94
CA SER A 155 -5.11 -4.18 -15.12
C SER A 155 -4.89 -3.36 -16.39
N LEU A 156 -3.80 -3.65 -17.11
CA LEU A 156 -3.45 -3.05 -18.39
C LEU A 156 -4.26 -3.68 -19.53
N ASP A 157 -4.33 -5.02 -19.56
CA ASP A 157 -5.10 -5.79 -20.55
C ASP A 157 -5.49 -7.18 -20.00
N THR A 158 -6.32 -7.92 -20.72
CA THR A 158 -6.69 -9.32 -20.43
C THR A 158 -6.33 -10.21 -21.62
N LEU A 159 -5.27 -10.99 -21.44
CA LEU A 159 -4.76 -11.92 -22.43
C LEU A 159 -5.57 -13.22 -22.42
N PHE A 160 -5.89 -13.73 -23.61
CA PHE A 160 -6.46 -15.05 -23.82
C PHE A 160 -5.42 -15.90 -24.54
N LEU A 161 -4.79 -16.81 -23.80
CA LEU A 161 -3.67 -17.62 -24.28
C LEU A 161 -3.95 -19.10 -24.10
N TRP A 162 -3.30 -19.94 -24.90
CA TRP A 162 -3.50 -21.38 -24.88
C TRP A 162 -2.23 -22.13 -24.44
N PRO A 163 -2.35 -23.24 -23.70
CA PRO A 163 -1.19 -24.05 -23.31
C PRO A 163 -0.55 -24.75 -24.52
N GLU A 164 0.69 -25.20 -24.35
CA GLU A 164 1.33 -26.08 -25.34
C GLU A 164 0.50 -27.35 -25.60
N TYR A 165 0.50 -27.80 -26.85
CA TYR A 165 -0.29 -28.95 -27.29
C TYR A 165 0.52 -29.89 -28.18
N TYR A 166 0.07 -31.13 -28.30
CA TYR A 166 0.74 -32.14 -29.14
C TYR A 166 -0.01 -32.36 -30.45
N ARG A 167 0.75 -32.48 -31.54
CA ARG A 167 0.28 -33.02 -32.82
C ARG A 167 0.70 -34.48 -32.94
N TYR A 168 -0.24 -35.33 -33.30
CA TYR A 168 -0.06 -36.78 -33.38
C TYR A 168 -0.03 -37.28 -34.81
N THR A 169 0.70 -38.37 -35.07
CA THR A 169 0.50 -39.19 -36.27
C THR A 169 -0.18 -40.49 -35.89
N TYR A 170 -0.99 -41.05 -36.80
CA TYR A 170 -1.82 -42.22 -36.54
C TYR A 170 -1.58 -43.30 -37.60
N ASP A 171 -1.77 -44.56 -37.22
CA ASP A 171 -1.85 -45.67 -38.18
C ASP A 171 -3.25 -45.77 -38.83
N SER A 172 -3.43 -46.73 -39.73
CA SER A 172 -4.71 -47.00 -40.39
C SER A 172 -5.80 -47.59 -39.47
N LEU A 173 -5.51 -47.75 -38.17
CA LEU A 173 -6.40 -48.23 -37.12
C LEU A 173 -6.59 -47.18 -36.02
N GLY A 174 -6.18 -45.92 -36.27
CA GLY A 174 -6.31 -44.79 -35.35
C GLY A 174 -5.42 -44.86 -34.11
N ILE A 175 -4.41 -45.74 -34.08
CA ILE A 175 -3.44 -45.82 -33.00
C ILE A 175 -2.38 -44.73 -33.21
N VAL A 176 -2.09 -43.96 -32.16
CA VAL A 176 -1.00 -42.95 -32.18
C VAL A 176 0.34 -43.65 -32.38
N LEU A 177 1.06 -43.26 -33.43
CA LEU A 177 2.40 -43.75 -33.78
C LEU A 177 3.51 -42.86 -33.23
N ASP A 178 3.30 -41.54 -33.23
CA ASP A 178 4.28 -40.54 -32.79
C ASP A 178 3.57 -39.26 -32.31
N SER A 179 4.25 -38.47 -31.47
CA SER A 179 3.75 -37.19 -30.95
C SER A 179 4.83 -36.11 -30.98
N SER A 180 4.45 -34.94 -31.53
CA SER A 180 5.31 -33.75 -31.62
C SER A 180 4.71 -32.63 -30.78
N LEU A 181 5.53 -32.04 -29.88
CA LEU A 181 5.15 -30.87 -29.10
C LEU A 181 5.10 -29.64 -29.99
N VAL A 182 4.00 -28.90 -29.95
CA VAL A 182 3.88 -27.56 -30.51
C VAL A 182 4.20 -26.57 -29.40
N VAL A 183 5.48 -26.21 -29.30
CA VAL A 183 6.03 -25.25 -28.33
C VAL A 183 5.37 -23.89 -28.51
N GLY A 184 5.11 -23.18 -27.41
CA GLY A 184 4.46 -21.86 -27.41
C GLY A 184 5.18 -20.81 -28.29
N ASP A 185 4.40 -19.87 -28.83
CA ASP A 185 4.93 -18.69 -29.54
C ASP A 185 5.43 -17.60 -28.57
N THR A 186 4.99 -17.67 -27.31
CA THR A 186 5.19 -16.69 -26.25
C THR A 186 5.66 -17.39 -24.97
N THR A 187 6.43 -16.68 -24.13
CA THR A 187 6.75 -17.10 -22.75
C THR A 187 6.39 -15.99 -21.79
N LEU A 188 5.71 -16.31 -20.70
CA LEU A 188 5.32 -15.36 -19.64
C LEU A 188 5.77 -15.85 -18.26
N SER A 189 6.00 -14.89 -17.35
CA SER A 189 6.12 -15.14 -15.91
C SER A 189 4.74 -14.94 -15.27
N ILE A 190 4.09 -16.03 -14.89
CA ILE A 190 2.71 -16.05 -14.38
C ILE A 190 2.75 -16.36 -12.87
N THR A 191 1.80 -15.82 -12.11
CA THR A 191 1.43 -16.38 -10.81
C THR A 191 -0.09 -16.48 -10.68
N SER A 192 -0.57 -17.29 -9.75
CA SER A 192 -1.99 -17.42 -9.42
C SER A 192 -2.25 -16.86 -8.03
N LEU A 193 -3.01 -15.77 -7.95
CA LEU A 193 -3.29 -15.06 -6.70
C LEU A 193 -4.76 -14.68 -6.54
N VAL A 194 -5.16 -14.35 -5.32
CA VAL A 194 -6.49 -13.78 -5.03
C VAL A 194 -6.34 -12.28 -4.84
N VAL A 195 -7.08 -11.48 -5.62
CA VAL A 195 -7.16 -10.03 -5.41
C VAL A 195 -8.30 -9.71 -4.45
N GLN A 196 -7.98 -9.03 -3.36
CA GLN A 196 -8.96 -8.46 -2.42
C GLN A 196 -8.86 -6.94 -2.42
N ARG A 197 -9.99 -6.24 -2.25
CA ARG A 197 -10.03 -4.78 -2.26
C ARG A 197 -10.60 -4.25 -0.96
N TYR A 198 -9.90 -3.33 -0.31
CA TYR A 198 -10.46 -2.57 0.81
C TYR A 198 -11.52 -1.58 0.30
N ALA A 199 -12.44 -1.19 1.17
CA ALA A 199 -13.40 -0.14 0.87
C ALA A 199 -12.71 1.23 0.81
N SER A 200 -13.19 2.13 -0.06
CA SER A 200 -12.66 3.50 -0.23
C SER A 200 -12.83 4.42 0.98
N SER A 201 -13.46 3.92 2.06
CA SER A 201 -13.44 4.53 3.38
C SER A 201 -12.09 4.35 4.11
N VAL A 202 -11.34 3.29 3.81
CA VAL A 202 -9.99 3.03 4.35
C VAL A 202 -9.01 4.03 3.75
N VAL A 203 -8.23 4.68 4.60
CA VAL A 203 -7.26 5.72 4.21
C VAL A 203 -5.90 5.57 4.90
N TRP A 204 -5.74 4.57 5.77
CA TRP A 204 -4.48 4.21 6.41
C TRP A 204 -4.19 2.72 6.15
N GLN A 205 -3.00 2.40 5.65
CA GLN A 205 -2.66 1.04 5.19
C GLN A 205 -2.40 0.05 6.33
N ASN A 206 -2.02 0.58 7.49
CA ASN A 206 -1.65 -0.19 8.67
C ASN A 206 -2.45 0.27 9.90
N ASN A 207 -2.21 -0.38 11.03
CA ASN A 207 -2.67 0.04 12.37
C ASN A 207 -1.45 0.33 13.25
N GLY A 208 -0.45 1.05 12.74
CA GLY A 208 0.74 1.44 13.50
C GLY A 208 0.51 2.71 14.36
N ALA A 209 -0.74 3.04 14.68
CA ALA A 209 -1.11 4.13 15.58
C ALA A 209 -2.46 3.85 16.26
N TYR A 210 -2.59 4.20 17.54
CA TYR A 210 -3.84 4.05 18.29
C TYR A 210 -4.78 5.25 18.08
N VAL A 211 -5.82 5.08 17.26
CA VAL A 211 -6.85 6.10 17.03
C VAL A 211 -7.75 6.24 18.26
N ASN A 212 -7.72 7.41 18.91
CA ASN A 212 -8.45 7.64 20.17
C ASN A 212 -8.82 9.11 20.42
N ALA A 213 -9.63 9.35 21.44
CA ALA A 213 -10.04 10.69 21.92
C ALA A 213 -9.73 10.91 23.42
N THR A 214 -8.80 10.13 23.99
CA THR A 214 -8.50 10.09 25.43
C THR A 214 -7.10 10.60 25.78
N TYR A 215 -6.09 10.22 25.00
CA TYR A 215 -4.70 10.68 25.12
C TYR A 215 -4.49 12.17 24.77
N PRO A 216 -5.09 12.75 23.70
CA PRO A 216 -4.80 14.15 23.36
C PRO A 216 -5.36 15.13 24.39
N ILE A 217 -4.59 16.17 24.69
CA ILE A 217 -4.98 17.26 25.60
C ILE A 217 -5.27 18.52 24.78
N PHE A 218 -6.55 18.87 24.73
CA PHE A 218 -7.13 19.93 23.87
C PHE A 218 -6.82 19.72 22.37
N PRO A 219 -7.26 18.57 21.77
CA PRO A 219 -7.14 18.35 20.34
C PRO A 219 -7.89 19.43 19.51
N PRO A 220 -7.43 19.70 18.27
CA PRO A 220 -8.13 20.58 17.33
C PRO A 220 -9.40 19.94 16.71
N SER A 221 -9.53 18.62 16.84
CA SER A 221 -10.56 17.75 16.24
C SER A 221 -11.17 16.81 17.29
N ILE A 222 -11.97 15.83 16.86
CA ILE A 222 -12.63 14.85 17.74
C ILE A 222 -11.63 13.80 18.27
N GLY A 223 -10.77 13.26 17.40
CA GLY A 223 -9.79 12.24 17.77
C GLY A 223 -8.37 12.61 17.36
N CYS A 224 -7.46 11.67 17.62
CA CYS A 224 -6.05 11.72 17.29
C CYS A 224 -5.55 10.29 17.01
N ALA A 225 -4.70 10.11 15.99
CA ALA A 225 -3.79 8.97 15.97
C ALA A 225 -2.71 9.21 17.04
N THR A 226 -2.57 8.29 17.99
CA THR A 226 -1.48 8.31 18.97
C THR A 226 -0.43 7.29 18.58
N LEU A 227 0.82 7.73 18.58
CA LEU A 227 1.99 6.85 18.58
C LEU A 227 2.40 6.72 20.06
N ASP A 228 2.32 5.53 20.64
CA ASP A 228 2.67 5.24 22.04
C ASP A 228 3.74 4.15 22.21
N GLY A 229 4.22 3.56 21.12
CA GLY A 229 5.32 2.60 21.10
C GLY A 229 4.92 1.19 21.54
N LEU A 230 3.63 0.86 21.44
CA LEU A 230 3.07 -0.42 21.87
C LEU A 230 2.47 -1.22 20.70
N ASN A 231 2.82 -2.50 20.67
CA ASN A 231 2.42 -3.43 19.63
C ASN A 231 0.93 -3.86 19.74
N ALA A 232 0.52 -4.82 18.89
CA ALA A 232 -0.84 -5.37 18.85
C ALA A 232 -1.45 -5.72 20.23
N SER A 233 -0.61 -6.23 21.14
CA SER A 233 -0.99 -6.72 22.47
C SER A 233 -0.83 -5.68 23.58
N GLY A 234 -0.48 -4.42 23.26
CA GLY A 234 -0.19 -3.39 24.25
C GLY A 234 1.14 -3.60 24.98
N LEU A 235 2.09 -4.29 24.34
CA LEU A 235 3.42 -4.58 24.88
C LEU A 235 4.50 -3.80 24.10
N PRO A 236 5.67 -3.51 24.69
CA PRO A 236 6.80 -2.98 23.94
C PRO A 236 7.21 -3.92 22.80
N TYR A 237 7.65 -3.34 21.69
CA TYR A 237 8.12 -4.10 20.51
C TYR A 237 9.30 -5.01 20.83
N ASP A 238 10.34 -4.50 21.50
CA ASP A 238 11.38 -5.33 22.11
C ASP A 238 11.11 -5.53 23.61
N LYS A 239 11.09 -6.80 24.03
CA LYS A 239 10.87 -7.25 25.42
C LYS A 239 12.17 -7.73 26.07
N SER A 240 13.29 -7.74 25.34
CA SER A 240 14.58 -8.30 25.75
C SER A 240 15.51 -7.31 26.47
N ASN A 241 15.38 -6.02 26.17
CA ASN A 241 16.17 -4.93 26.74
C ASN A 241 15.34 -3.65 26.90
N THR A 242 15.65 -2.84 27.92
CA THR A 242 14.98 -1.55 28.18
C THR A 242 15.66 -0.35 27.51
N GLU A 243 16.78 -0.58 26.81
CA GLU A 243 17.54 0.43 26.06
C GLU A 243 17.60 0.09 24.56
N THR A 244 16.53 -0.48 24.01
CA THR A 244 16.41 -0.77 22.57
C THR A 244 15.77 0.41 21.83
N TYR A 245 16.37 0.79 20.70
CA TYR A 245 15.93 1.89 19.85
C TYR A 245 15.63 1.35 18.44
N GLY A 246 14.58 1.86 17.80
CA GLY A 246 14.17 1.44 16.46
C GLY A 246 12.97 2.24 15.96
N VAL A 247 12.37 1.82 14.84
CA VAL A 247 11.02 2.27 14.48
C VAL A 247 10.04 1.52 15.40
N ALA A 248 9.21 2.25 16.14
CA ALA A 248 8.14 1.66 16.92
C ALA A 248 6.81 1.76 16.16
N ASP A 249 6.23 2.96 16.17
CA ASP A 249 4.91 3.25 15.59
C ASP A 249 5.06 4.08 14.30
N TYR A 250 4.31 3.72 13.26
CA TYR A 250 4.28 4.42 11.97
C TYR A 250 2.90 4.30 11.31
N LEU A 251 2.42 5.37 10.66
CA LEU A 251 1.07 5.41 10.08
C LEU A 251 1.15 5.75 8.58
N THR A 252 1.07 4.74 7.72
CA THR A 252 1.16 4.87 6.25
C THR A 252 -0.21 5.21 5.66
N SER A 253 -0.28 6.20 4.76
CA SER A 253 -1.51 6.65 4.10
C SER A 253 -1.86 5.79 2.88
N SER A 254 -3.14 5.68 2.53
CA SER A 254 -3.54 5.04 1.26
C SER A 254 -3.22 5.95 0.06
N PRO A 255 -2.89 5.38 -1.12
CA PRO A 255 -2.37 6.11 -2.29
C PRO A 255 -3.07 7.46 -2.56
N ILE A 256 -2.36 8.60 -2.47
CA ILE A 256 -2.97 9.94 -2.65
C ILE A 256 -2.79 10.47 -4.07
N ASN A 257 -3.87 10.61 -4.84
CA ASN A 257 -3.88 11.08 -6.22
C ASN A 257 -3.37 12.52 -6.39
N LEU A 258 -2.23 12.67 -7.08
CA LEU A 258 -1.68 13.96 -7.51
C LEU A 258 -1.55 14.06 -9.04
N GLU A 259 -2.27 13.24 -9.82
CA GLU A 259 -2.26 13.28 -11.28
C GLU A 259 -2.69 14.67 -11.80
N GLY A 260 -2.06 15.14 -12.89
CA GLY A 260 -2.37 16.44 -13.51
C GLY A 260 -1.92 17.68 -12.73
N LEU A 261 -1.44 17.54 -11.48
CA LEU A 261 -0.90 18.63 -10.68
C LEU A 261 0.55 18.97 -11.07
N SER A 262 1.09 20.05 -10.52
CA SER A 262 2.46 20.53 -10.73
C SER A 262 3.01 21.23 -9.48
N ASN A 263 4.29 21.60 -9.47
CA ASN A 263 4.87 22.45 -8.42
C ASN A 263 4.10 23.79 -8.24
N ASP A 264 3.52 24.33 -9.31
CA ASP A 264 2.71 25.56 -9.27
C ASP A 264 1.28 25.34 -8.73
N SER A 265 0.91 24.09 -8.41
CA SER A 265 -0.42 23.74 -7.90
C SER A 265 -0.59 24.00 -6.39
N ASN A 266 0.48 24.40 -5.69
CA ASN A 266 0.46 24.79 -4.27
C ASN A 266 -0.20 23.74 -3.35
N VAL A 267 0.23 22.48 -3.49
CA VAL A 267 -0.26 21.35 -2.68
C VAL A 267 0.53 21.28 -1.36
N TYR A 268 -0.16 21.03 -0.26
CA TYR A 268 0.44 20.91 1.07
C TYR A 268 -0.13 19.71 1.82
N LEU A 269 0.74 18.96 2.50
CA LEU A 269 0.33 18.16 3.66
C LEU A 269 0.31 19.09 4.88
N SER A 270 -0.78 19.09 5.64
CA SER A 270 -0.86 19.83 6.91
C SER A 270 -1.51 18.99 8.00
N PHE A 271 -0.89 18.97 9.17
CA PHE A 271 -1.35 18.20 10.33
C PHE A 271 -1.11 18.98 11.64
N PHE A 272 -1.67 18.47 12.73
CA PHE A 272 -1.38 18.93 14.08
C PHE A 272 -0.77 17.78 14.88
N TYR A 273 0.24 18.04 15.70
CA TYR A 273 0.83 17.05 16.59
C TYR A 273 1.00 17.62 18.01
N GLN A 274 1.04 16.72 19.00
CA GLN A 274 1.30 17.02 20.41
C GLN A 274 2.11 15.87 21.00
N PRO A 275 3.36 16.08 21.46
CA PRO A 275 4.08 15.08 22.24
C PRO A 275 3.41 14.90 23.62
N THR A 276 3.63 13.73 24.24
CA THR A 276 3.09 13.32 25.55
C THR A 276 1.58 13.05 25.58
N GLY A 277 0.74 14.08 25.37
CA GLY A 277 -0.70 13.98 25.66
C GLY A 277 -0.96 13.53 27.11
N ARG A 278 -1.44 12.29 27.29
CA ARG A 278 -1.54 11.60 28.60
C ARG A 278 -0.66 10.34 28.73
N GLY A 279 0.11 10.01 27.69
CA GLY A 279 1.02 8.87 27.70
C GLY A 279 2.34 9.21 28.40
N ASN A 280 3.39 8.44 28.09
CA ASN A 280 4.75 8.91 28.37
C ASN A 280 5.08 10.11 27.47
N PHE A 281 6.04 10.93 27.87
CA PHE A 281 6.64 11.90 26.95
C PHE A 281 7.69 11.17 26.08
N PRO A 282 7.87 11.55 24.81
CA PRO A 282 8.99 11.03 24.00
C PRO A 282 10.30 11.57 24.58
N ASP A 283 11.28 10.69 24.81
CA ASP A 283 12.59 11.04 25.36
C ASP A 283 13.42 11.87 24.36
N ALA A 284 14.54 12.46 24.79
CA ALA A 284 15.31 13.39 23.95
C ALA A 284 15.86 12.74 22.66
N GLU A 285 16.08 11.43 22.71
CA GLU A 285 16.52 10.57 21.61
C GLU A 285 15.39 10.14 20.64
N ASP A 286 14.12 10.34 21.00
CA ASP A 286 12.96 10.00 20.15
C ASP A 286 12.70 11.03 19.04
N SER A 287 11.81 10.69 18.09
CA SER A 287 11.29 11.67 17.13
C SER A 287 9.91 11.33 16.58
N LEU A 288 9.22 12.36 16.09
CA LEU A 288 8.18 12.22 15.07
C LEU A 288 8.77 12.56 13.70
N VAL A 289 8.55 11.71 12.70
CA VAL A 289 9.01 11.87 11.32
C VAL A 289 7.83 11.88 10.35
N VAL A 290 7.94 12.65 9.27
CA VAL A 290 7.11 12.49 8.07
C VAL A 290 8.01 12.23 6.88
N GLU A 291 7.71 11.16 6.16
CA GLU A 291 8.39 10.78 4.92
C GLU A 291 7.38 10.73 3.76
N PHE A 292 7.85 10.89 2.53
CA PHE A 292 7.08 10.62 1.33
C PHE A 292 7.76 9.51 0.53
N LEU A 293 6.98 8.53 0.03
CA LEU A 293 7.52 7.52 -0.89
C LEU A 293 7.83 8.15 -2.25
N ASN A 294 9.03 7.89 -2.77
CA ASN A 294 9.41 8.19 -4.15
C ASN A 294 9.15 6.96 -5.03
N GLU A 295 8.08 7.00 -5.83
CA GLU A 295 7.69 5.90 -6.74
C GLU A 295 8.82 5.48 -7.70
N ALA A 296 9.59 6.44 -8.21
CA ALA A 296 10.65 6.20 -9.20
C ALA A 296 11.90 5.51 -8.61
N THR A 297 12.03 5.45 -7.28
CA THR A 297 13.15 4.75 -6.59
C THR A 297 12.70 3.67 -5.62
N GLY A 298 11.42 3.63 -5.25
CA GLY A 298 10.89 2.76 -4.18
C GLY A 298 11.46 3.12 -2.79
N GLN A 299 11.82 4.39 -2.55
CA GLN A 299 12.45 4.83 -1.31
C GLN A 299 11.66 5.91 -0.60
N TRP A 300 11.52 5.75 0.71
CA TRP A 300 11.02 6.80 1.61
C TRP A 300 12.01 7.95 1.70
N VAL A 301 11.48 9.18 1.68
CA VAL A 301 12.24 10.42 1.75
C VAL A 301 11.70 11.27 2.88
N ASN A 302 12.47 11.39 3.97
CA ASN A 302 12.22 12.33 5.06
C ASN A 302 12.01 13.76 4.52
N VAL A 303 10.82 14.33 4.80
CA VAL A 303 10.45 15.70 4.41
C VAL A 303 10.23 16.62 5.62
N TRP A 304 10.02 16.05 6.81
CA TRP A 304 9.94 16.77 8.07
C TRP A 304 10.26 15.85 9.25
N SER A 305 10.80 16.41 10.32
CA SER A 305 10.93 15.73 11.61
C SER A 305 10.93 16.71 12.77
N ASN A 306 10.61 16.21 13.96
CA ASN A 306 10.84 16.89 15.23
C ASN A 306 11.26 15.88 16.30
N ALA A 307 12.16 16.28 17.20
CA ALA A 307 12.65 15.42 18.28
C ALA A 307 11.62 15.27 19.41
N GLY A 308 11.89 14.35 20.35
CA GLY A 308 11.24 14.29 21.65
C GLY A 308 11.64 15.45 22.59
N ILE A 309 11.42 15.30 23.90
CA ILE A 309 11.48 16.42 24.85
C ILE A 309 12.14 16.08 26.20
N ASP A 310 13.10 16.89 26.63
CA ASP A 310 13.80 16.82 27.93
C ASP A 310 12.90 16.99 29.18
N SER A 311 11.58 17.04 29.05
CA SER A 311 10.66 17.27 30.16
C SER A 311 9.24 16.77 29.91
N ALA A 312 8.63 16.20 30.95
CA ALA A 312 7.23 15.72 30.99
C ALA A 312 6.16 16.84 30.94
N GLY A 313 6.44 17.97 30.31
CA GLY A 313 5.46 19.01 30.03
C GLY A 313 4.65 18.67 28.78
N VAL A 314 3.33 18.88 28.83
CA VAL A 314 2.46 18.69 27.66
C VAL A 314 2.28 20.04 26.94
N PRO A 315 2.98 20.30 25.83
CA PRO A 315 2.76 21.52 25.05
C PRO A 315 1.40 21.48 24.33
N PRO A 316 0.86 22.63 23.90
CA PRO A 316 -0.32 22.65 23.04
C PRO A 316 -0.03 22.01 21.68
N PHE A 317 -1.07 21.54 21.00
CA PHE A 317 -0.97 21.07 19.62
C PHE A 317 -0.32 22.13 18.72
N THR A 318 0.71 21.70 17.99
CA THR A 318 1.45 22.54 17.03
C THR A 318 1.07 22.11 15.62
N GLN A 319 0.81 23.08 14.74
CA GLN A 319 0.46 22.83 13.35
C GLN A 319 1.72 22.80 12.47
N VAL A 320 1.76 21.85 11.54
CA VAL A 320 2.82 21.67 10.55
C VAL A 320 2.22 21.82 9.16
N TYR A 321 2.99 22.41 8.24
CA TYR A 321 2.70 22.50 6.82
C TYR A 321 3.95 22.07 6.03
N ILE A 322 3.79 21.10 5.14
CA ILE A 322 4.85 20.56 4.27
C ILE A 322 4.40 20.78 2.83
N GLU A 323 5.18 21.54 2.05
CA GLU A 323 4.87 21.78 0.63
C GLU A 323 5.25 20.57 -0.21
N VAL A 324 4.31 20.10 -1.03
CA VAL A 324 4.51 18.98 -1.94
C VAL A 324 5.18 19.49 -3.21
N ARG A 325 6.42 19.04 -3.47
CA ARG A 325 7.23 19.43 -4.63
C ARG A 325 7.87 18.23 -5.32
N ASP A 326 7.84 18.23 -6.65
CA ASP A 326 8.54 17.26 -7.51
C ASP A 326 10.07 17.34 -7.41
N THR A 327 10.64 18.31 -6.69
CA THR A 327 12.10 18.51 -6.63
C THR A 327 12.88 17.32 -6.04
N ASN A 328 12.21 16.43 -5.31
CA ASN A 328 12.75 15.18 -4.80
C ASN A 328 12.14 13.93 -5.48
N LEU A 329 11.23 14.10 -6.44
CA LEU A 329 10.43 13.03 -7.07
C LEU A 329 10.63 13.08 -8.59
N LEU A 330 11.63 12.33 -9.08
CA LEU A 330 12.05 12.39 -10.48
C LEU A 330 11.10 11.62 -11.42
N ALA A 331 10.04 12.32 -11.84
CA ALA A 331 9.29 12.12 -13.08
C ALA A 331 8.23 10.99 -13.16
N GLY A 332 7.37 10.88 -12.15
CA GLY A 332 6.04 10.27 -12.29
C GLY A 332 5.97 8.73 -12.12
N PRO A 333 4.77 8.15 -11.93
CA PRO A 333 3.49 8.79 -11.59
C PRO A 333 3.48 9.43 -10.18
N ARG A 334 2.30 9.63 -9.57
CA ARG A 334 2.20 10.28 -8.26
C ARG A 334 1.06 9.79 -7.37
N TYR A 335 1.36 8.83 -6.52
CA TYR A 335 0.65 8.57 -5.27
C TYR A 335 1.58 8.69 -4.07
N PHE A 336 1.18 9.47 -3.07
CA PHE A 336 1.80 9.35 -1.75
C PHE A 336 1.29 8.11 -1.04
N TYR A 337 2.23 7.44 -0.37
CA TYR A 337 2.02 6.45 0.67
C TYR A 337 2.40 7.15 1.98
#